data_AF-S4RBR5-F1
#
_entry.id   AF-S4RBR5-F1
#
_cell.length_a   1.000
_cell.length_b   1.000
_cell.length_c   1.000
_cell.angle_alpha   90.00
_cell.angle_beta   90.00
_cell.angle_gamma   90.00
#
_symmetry.space_group_name_H-M   'P 1'
#
loop_
_entity.id
_entity.type
_entity.pdbx_description
1 polymer ?
#
loop_
_entity_poly.entity_id
_entity_poly.type
_entity_poly.pdbx_seq_one_letter_code
_entity_poly.pdbx_strand_id
1 'polypeptide(L)'
;VAQVVDEQMLVLDPKEQAEPSFLQGRQLRQRNMLARKPKDLRFVFDRVFDDTATQQEVFEGSTRSLVEGTLNGFNCTGFAPQVFAYGATGSGKTHTMLGAPGNPGVMFHTMVSLYRHINDVRDEKRCDVAISYLEV
;
A
#
# COMPACT_ATOMS: atom_id res chain seq x y z
N VAL A 1 10.16 -14.85 2.58
CA VAL A 1 9.09 -14.64 1.57
C VAL A 1 7.90 -14.03 2.28
N ALA A 2 7.24 -13.03 1.69
CA ALA A 2 6.06 -12.38 2.26
C ALA A 2 4.80 -12.93 1.59
N GLN A 3 3.77 -13.24 2.36
CA GLN A 3 2.49 -13.75 1.88
C GLN A 3 1.35 -12.92 2.48
N VAL A 4 0.50 -12.38 1.62
CA VAL A 4 -0.75 -11.73 2.04
C VAL A 4 -1.74 -12.83 2.39
N VAL A 5 -2.31 -12.77 3.60
CA VAL A 5 -3.29 -13.75 4.09
C VAL A 5 -4.71 -13.22 3.90
N ASP A 6 -4.90 -11.92 4.16
CA ASP A 6 -6.15 -11.20 3.96
C ASP A 6 -5.86 -9.69 3.77
N GLU A 7 -6.92 -8.87 3.66
CA GLU A 7 -6.81 -7.42 3.43
C GLU A 7 -6.08 -6.66 4.54
N GLN A 8 -5.81 -7.27 5.71
CA GLN A 8 -5.19 -6.62 6.87
C GLN A 8 -3.98 -7.38 7.40
N MET A 9 -3.72 -8.61 6.94
CA MET A 9 -2.68 -9.47 7.49
C MET A 9 -1.65 -9.89 6.45
N LEU A 10 -0.37 -9.67 6.81
CA LEU A 10 0.80 -10.13 6.09
C LEU A 10 1.59 -11.11 6.94
N VAL A 11 2.00 -12.24 6.36
CA VAL A 11 2.88 -13.22 7.01
C VAL A 11 4.24 -13.20 6.33
N LEU A 12 5.30 -12.98 7.12
CA LEU A 12 6.68 -13.16 6.69
C LEU A 12 7.16 -14.55 7.09
N ASP A 13 7.83 -15.22 6.15
CA ASP A 13 8.39 -16.56 6.30
C ASP A 13 7.36 -17.58 6.85
N PRO A 14 6.25 -17.81 6.12
CA PRO A 14 5.27 -18.80 6.50
C PRO A 14 5.94 -20.17 6.67
N LYS A 15 5.49 -20.93 7.66
CA LYS A 15 5.97 -22.31 7.85
C LYS A 15 5.53 -23.13 6.65
N GLU A 16 6.48 -23.65 5.88
CA GLU A 16 6.19 -24.76 4.97
C GLU A 16 5.56 -25.88 5.81
N GLN A 17 4.34 -26.30 5.41
CA GLN A 17 3.79 -27.56 5.90
C GLN A 17 4.73 -28.63 5.38
N ALA A 18 5.63 -29.10 6.24
CA ALA A 18 6.50 -30.21 5.91
C ALA A 18 5.60 -31.42 5.65
N GLU A 19 5.39 -31.75 4.37
CA GLU A 19 4.86 -33.05 3.97
C GLU A 19 5.76 -34.10 4.65
N PRO A 20 5.20 -34.94 5.53
CA PRO A 20 5.99 -35.94 6.21
C PRO A 20 6.58 -36.89 5.16
N SER A 21 7.89 -36.77 4.91
CA SER A 21 8.61 -37.68 4.02
C SER A 21 8.72 -39.04 4.70
N PHE A 22 7.82 -39.94 4.32
CA PHE A 22 7.83 -41.34 4.73
C PHE A 22 8.71 -42.13 3.76
N LEU A 23 9.89 -42.54 4.20
CA LEU A 23 10.67 -43.57 3.52
C LEU A 23 10.58 -44.85 4.35
N GLN A 24 10.08 -45.92 3.73
CA GLN A 24 10.10 -47.27 4.32
C GLN A 24 9.36 -47.37 5.68
N GLY A 25 8.21 -46.71 5.81
CA GLY A 25 7.38 -46.78 7.03
C GLY A 25 8.02 -46.16 8.27
N ARG A 26 9.17 -45.49 8.15
CA ARG A 26 9.83 -44.75 9.21
C ARG A 26 9.89 -43.26 8.86
N GLN A 27 9.42 -42.43 9.78
CA GLN A 27 9.60 -40.99 9.73
C GLN A 27 11.09 -40.65 9.77
N LEU A 28 11.64 -40.16 8.65
CA LEU A 28 13.00 -39.64 8.62
C LEU A 28 13.04 -38.26 9.29
N ARG A 29 13.52 -38.20 10.53
CA ARG A 29 13.87 -36.93 11.19
C ARG A 29 15.19 -36.40 10.64
N GLN A 30 15.20 -35.85 9.42
CA GLN A 30 16.31 -35.01 8.98
C GLN A 30 16.27 -33.68 9.74
N ARG A 31 17.03 -33.57 10.83
CA ARG A 31 17.26 -32.29 11.52
C ARG A 31 18.40 -31.54 10.83
N ASN A 32 18.07 -30.70 9.85
CA ASN A 32 19.02 -29.72 9.33
C ASN A 32 19.20 -28.59 10.36
N MET A 33 20.22 -28.69 11.23
CA MET A 33 20.51 -27.72 12.30
C MET A 33 21.04 -26.36 11.78
N LEU A 34 21.37 -26.26 10.49
CA LEU A 34 21.82 -25.03 9.82
C LEU A 34 20.66 -24.23 9.19
N ALA A 35 19.45 -24.80 9.13
CA ALA A 35 18.30 -24.11 8.57
C ALA A 35 17.78 -23.08 9.58
N ARG A 36 17.76 -21.79 9.20
CA ARG A 36 17.02 -20.77 9.95
C ARG A 36 15.57 -21.23 10.04
N LYS A 37 15.06 -21.47 11.25
CA LYS A 37 13.64 -21.78 11.45
C LYS A 37 12.81 -20.65 10.84
N PRO A 38 11.87 -20.93 9.92
CA PRO A 38 10.95 -19.92 9.44
C PRO A 38 10.19 -19.38 10.65
N LYS A 39 10.35 -18.08 10.88
CA LYS A 39 9.61 -17.37 11.91
C LYS A 39 8.32 -16.93 11.22
N ASP A 40 7.23 -17.66 11.44
CA ASP A 40 5.86 -17.30 11.03
C ASP A 40 5.49 -15.97 11.71
N LEU A 41 5.97 -14.86 11.16
CA LEU A 41 5.81 -13.53 11.71
C LEU A 41 4.59 -12.89 11.05
N ARG A 42 3.57 -12.66 11.84
CA ARG A 42 2.31 -12.07 11.38
C ARG A 42 2.30 -10.58 11.71
N PHE A 43 2.00 -9.78 10.71
CA PHE A 43 1.85 -8.34 10.82
C PHE A 43 0.42 -7.98 10.45
N VAL A 44 -0.17 -7.09 11.23
CA VAL A 44 -1.51 -6.56 10.97
C VAL A 44 -1.38 -5.09 10.64
N PHE A 45 -2.02 -4.68 9.55
CA PHE A 45 -2.07 -3.31 9.03
C PHE A 45 -3.53 -2.92 8.80
N ASP A 46 -3.80 -1.63 8.64
CA ASP A 46 -5.14 -1.16 8.28
C ASP A 46 -5.58 -1.72 6.93
N ARG A 47 -4.63 -1.80 5.98
CA ARG A 47 -4.83 -2.36 4.65
C ARG A 47 -3.53 -2.94 4.09
N VAL A 48 -3.63 -4.08 3.43
CA VAL A 48 -2.55 -4.77 2.72
C VAL A 48 -2.97 -4.96 1.27
N PHE A 49 -2.07 -4.61 0.35
CA PHE A 49 -2.26 -4.79 -1.08
C PHE A 49 -1.32 -5.91 -1.56
N ASP A 50 -1.87 -6.88 -2.28
CA ASP A 50 -1.09 -7.95 -2.89
C ASP A 50 -0.52 -7.52 -4.26
N ASP A 51 0.07 -8.47 -4.98
CA ASP A 51 0.64 -8.25 -6.32
C ASP A 51 -0.42 -8.11 -7.43
N THR A 52 -1.68 -8.43 -7.14
CA THR A 52 -2.80 -8.25 -8.07
C THR A 52 -3.46 -6.88 -7.95
N ALA A 53 -3.21 -6.17 -6.84
CA ALA A 53 -3.76 -4.86 -6.58
C ALA A 53 -3.37 -3.82 -7.63
N THR A 54 -4.36 -3.08 -8.09
CA THR A 54 -4.20 -2.01 -9.08
C THR A 54 -3.85 -0.67 -8.42
N GLN A 55 -3.27 0.25 -9.19
CA GLN A 55 -2.96 1.60 -8.70
C GLN A 55 -4.21 2.36 -8.26
N GLN A 56 -5.35 2.07 -8.88
CA GLN A 56 -6.64 2.65 -8.50
C GLN A 56 -7.12 2.11 -7.14
N GLU A 57 -7.04 0.80 -6.89
CA GLU A 57 -7.39 0.21 -5.59
C GLU A 57 -6.48 0.73 -4.48
N VAL A 58 -5.19 0.90 -4.77
CA VAL A 58 -4.25 1.52 -3.83
C VAL A 58 -4.65 2.96 -3.53
N PHE A 59 -5.02 3.75 -4.53
CA PHE A 59 -5.53 5.12 -4.33
C PHE A 59 -6.81 5.14 -3.48
N GLU A 60 -7.80 4.32 -3.83
CA GLU A 60 -9.10 4.26 -3.14
C GLU A 60 -8.97 3.79 -1.69
N GLY A 61 -8.09 2.81 -1.45
CA GLY A 61 -7.83 2.27 -0.11
C GLY A 61 -6.91 3.12 0.77
N SER A 62 -6.29 4.19 0.25
CA SER A 62 -5.33 5.02 0.99
C SER A 62 -5.70 6.51 1.05
N THR A 63 -5.73 7.18 -0.10
CA THR A 63 -5.68 8.64 -0.20
C THR A 63 -7.02 9.26 -0.55
N ARG A 64 -7.97 8.49 -1.08
CA ARG A 64 -9.31 9.00 -1.41
C ARG A 64 -10.00 9.67 -0.21
N SER A 65 -10.05 8.99 0.92
CA SER A 65 -10.67 9.52 2.15
C SER A 65 -9.95 10.77 2.68
N LEU A 66 -8.63 10.87 2.44
CA LEU A 66 -7.82 12.02 2.83
C LEU A 66 -8.19 13.25 1.99
N VAL A 67 -8.33 13.07 0.66
CA VAL A 67 -8.75 14.14 -0.26
C VAL A 67 -10.16 14.64 0.07
N GLU A 68 -11.11 13.72 0.29
CA GLU A 68 -12.48 14.08 0.65
C GLU A 68 -12.53 14.80 2.01
N GLY A 69 -11.73 14.37 2.99
CA GLY A 69 -11.61 15.03 4.29
C GLY A 69 -11.06 16.45 4.21
N THR A 70 -10.03 16.68 3.38
CA THR A 70 -9.43 18.01 3.18
C THR A 70 -10.37 18.99 2.48
N LEU A 71 -11.24 18.50 1.59
CA LEU A 71 -12.13 19.36 0.81
C LEU A 71 -13.45 19.67 1.54
N ASN A 72 -13.93 18.76 2.39
CA ASN A 72 -15.18 18.94 3.15
C ASN A 72 -15.03 19.76 4.44
N GLY A 73 -13.83 19.82 5.03
CA GLY A 73 -13.61 20.42 6.35
C GLY A 73 -12.72 21.66 6.31
N PHE A 74 -13.37 22.83 6.49
CA PHE A 74 -12.77 24.13 6.82
C PHE A 74 -12.01 24.87 5.71
N ASN A 75 -12.11 26.20 5.79
CA ASN A 75 -11.08 27.12 5.31
C ASN A 75 -9.71 26.46 5.48
N CYS A 76 -8.92 26.37 4.42
CA CYS A 76 -7.78 25.46 4.20
C CYS A 76 -6.58 25.56 5.18
N THR A 77 -6.78 25.66 6.49
CA THR A 77 -5.76 26.01 7.49
C THR A 77 -5.64 25.01 8.65
N GLY A 78 -6.06 23.75 8.49
CA GLY A 78 -6.08 22.81 9.62
C GLY A 78 -5.53 21.40 9.39
N PHE A 79 -5.79 20.79 8.23
CA PHE A 79 -5.46 19.37 8.04
C PHE A 79 -5.00 19.10 6.60
N ALA A 80 -3.70 19.21 6.38
CA ALA A 80 -3.04 18.72 5.17
C ALA A 80 -2.59 17.28 5.44
N PRO A 81 -3.30 16.27 4.89
CA PRO A 81 -2.89 14.88 5.05
C PRO A 81 -1.56 14.64 4.32
N GLN A 82 -0.58 14.11 5.04
CA GLN A 82 0.72 13.75 4.48
C GLN A 82 0.75 12.28 4.13
N VAL A 83 1.21 11.96 2.93
CA VAL A 83 1.33 10.59 2.43
C VAL A 83 2.81 10.29 2.24
N PHE A 84 3.30 9.25 2.92
CA PHE A 84 4.69 8.81 2.83
C PHE A 84 4.76 7.44 2.18
N ALA A 85 5.58 7.31 1.14
CA ALA A 85 5.99 6.01 0.62
C ALA A 85 7.30 5.59 1.27
N TYR A 86 7.26 4.54 2.09
CA TYR A 86 8.42 4.04 2.83
C TYR A 86 8.78 2.61 2.40
N GLY A 87 10.08 2.29 2.40
CA GLY A 87 10.58 0.97 2.01
C GLY A 87 11.98 1.00 1.41
N ALA A 88 12.57 -0.17 1.19
CA ALA A 88 13.90 -0.32 0.59
C ALA A 88 13.92 0.10 -0.89
N THR A 89 15.09 0.36 -1.45
CA THR A 89 15.23 0.59 -2.90
C THR A 89 14.73 -0.63 -3.68
N GLY A 90 13.90 -0.41 -4.70
CA GLY A 90 13.26 -1.48 -5.47
C GLY A 90 11.96 -2.04 -4.85
N SER A 91 11.52 -1.55 -3.68
CA SER A 91 10.27 -2.03 -3.04
C SER A 91 8.98 -1.43 -3.60
N GLY A 92 9.02 -0.69 -4.71
CA GLY A 92 7.83 -0.12 -5.36
C GLY A 92 7.42 1.30 -4.94
N LYS A 93 8.14 2.01 -4.06
CA LYS A 93 7.79 3.38 -3.61
C LYS A 93 7.44 4.35 -4.76
N THR A 94 8.33 4.47 -5.75
CA THR A 94 8.15 5.35 -6.91
C THR A 94 7.01 4.87 -7.78
N HIS A 95 6.84 3.55 -7.94
CA HIS A 95 5.73 2.98 -8.68
C HIS A 95 4.39 3.32 -8.00
N THR A 96 4.28 3.19 -6.67
CA THR A 96 3.05 3.54 -5.94
C THR A 96 2.72 5.03 -6.07
N MET A 97 3.71 5.93 -5.87
CA MET A 97 3.45 7.37 -5.86
C MET A 97 3.28 7.96 -7.26
N LEU A 98 4.21 7.71 -8.17
CA LEU A 98 4.26 8.29 -9.51
C LEU A 98 3.54 7.41 -10.54
N GLY A 99 3.71 6.09 -10.43
CA GLY A 99 3.21 5.12 -11.40
C GLY A 99 4.11 4.98 -12.64
N ALA A 100 3.56 4.34 -13.66
CA ALA A 100 4.18 4.15 -14.96
C ALA A 100 3.32 4.81 -16.07
N PRO A 101 3.90 5.10 -17.25
CA PRO A 101 3.13 5.55 -18.41
C PRO A 101 2.06 4.51 -18.77
N GLY A 102 0.78 4.84 -18.55
CA GLY A 102 -0.36 3.95 -18.74
C GLY A 102 -0.95 3.33 -17.46
N ASN A 103 -0.21 3.38 -16.35
CA ASN A 103 -0.70 2.98 -15.02
C ASN A 103 -0.28 4.04 -13.98
N PRO A 104 -0.95 5.21 -13.97
CA PRO A 104 -0.55 6.33 -13.14
C PRO A 104 -0.68 6.01 -11.64
N GLY A 105 0.17 6.64 -10.83
CA GLY A 105 0.21 6.41 -9.39
C GLY A 105 -0.75 7.27 -8.58
N VAL A 106 -0.63 7.12 -7.26
CA VAL A 106 -1.45 7.80 -6.27
C VAL A 106 -1.46 9.31 -6.45
N MET A 107 -0.31 9.95 -6.78
CA MET A 107 -0.24 11.40 -6.96
C MET A 107 -1.16 11.90 -8.08
N PHE A 108 -1.21 11.18 -9.20
CA PHE A 108 -2.05 11.55 -10.33
C PHE A 108 -3.53 11.37 -10.00
N HIS A 109 -3.93 10.23 -9.43
CA HIS A 109 -5.31 9.96 -9.04
C HIS A 109 -5.82 10.98 -8.00
N THR A 110 -4.96 11.35 -7.04
CA THR A 110 -5.23 12.40 -6.05
C THR A 110 -5.52 13.73 -6.74
N MET A 111 -4.68 14.13 -7.71
CA MET A 111 -4.84 15.39 -8.42
C MET A 111 -6.15 15.42 -9.24
N VAL A 112 -6.46 14.33 -9.94
CA VAL A 112 -7.71 14.20 -10.70
C VAL A 112 -8.92 14.29 -9.78
N SER A 113 -8.90 13.59 -8.65
CA SER A 113 -9.99 13.62 -7.67
C SER A 113 -10.19 15.02 -7.08
N LEU A 114 -9.08 15.70 -6.76
CA LEU A 114 -9.09 17.07 -6.25
C LEU A 114 -9.71 18.05 -7.25
N TYR A 115 -9.27 18.04 -8.51
CA TYR A 115 -9.83 18.93 -9.53
C TYR A 115 -11.29 18.61 -9.88
N ARG A 116 -11.69 17.33 -9.85
CA ARG A 116 -13.10 16.95 -10.01
C ARG A 116 -13.95 17.57 -8.92
N HIS A 117 -13.55 17.40 -7.67
CA HIS A 117 -14.30 17.94 -6.55
C HIS A 117 -14.35 19.47 -6.54
N ILE A 118 -13.24 20.15 -6.91
CA ILE A 118 -13.23 21.61 -7.09
C ILE A 118 -14.24 22.05 -8.15
N ASN A 119 -14.32 21.32 -9.28
CA ASN A 119 -15.31 21.63 -10.32
C ASN A 119 -16.74 21.43 -9.83
N ASP A 120 -17.00 20.43 -8.99
CA ASP A 120 -18.32 20.14 -8.45
C ASP A 120 -18.81 21.24 -7.49
N VAL A 121 -17.90 21.89 -6.76
CA VAL A 121 -18.23 22.97 -5.79
C VAL A 121 -17.97 24.39 -6.34
N ARG A 122 -17.61 24.51 -7.61
CA ARG A 122 -17.15 25.79 -8.20
C ARG A 122 -18.19 26.91 -8.12
N ASP A 123 -19.47 26.55 -8.11
CA ASP A 123 -20.59 27.50 -8.10
C ASP A 123 -20.85 28.01 -6.66
N GLU A 124 -20.37 27.29 -5.64
CA GLU A 124 -20.52 27.62 -4.22
C GLU A 124 -19.27 28.30 -3.64
N LYS A 125 -18.07 27.92 -4.09
CA LYS A 125 -16.78 28.33 -3.51
C LYS A 125 -15.75 28.60 -4.60
N ARG A 126 -14.90 29.59 -4.35
CA ARG A 126 -13.69 29.83 -5.15
C ARG A 126 -12.51 29.11 -4.52
N CYS A 127 -11.83 28.28 -5.31
CA CYS A 127 -10.64 27.54 -4.89
C CYS A 127 -9.44 27.97 -5.74
N ASP A 128 -8.36 28.42 -5.11
CA ASP A 128 -7.07 28.63 -5.76
C ASP A 128 -6.13 27.48 -5.37
N VAL A 129 -5.51 26.84 -6.36
CA VAL A 129 -4.66 25.65 -6.17
C VAL A 129 -3.23 25.97 -6.59
N ALA A 130 -2.26 25.66 -5.73
CA ALA A 130 -0.83 25.75 -6.02
C ALA A 130 -0.15 24.41 -5.73
N ILE A 131 0.79 24.00 -6.61
CA ILE A 131 1.51 22.73 -6.52
C ILE A 131 3.00 23.03 -6.62
N SER A 132 3.79 22.39 -5.76
CA SER A 132 5.26 22.40 -5.83
C SER A 132 5.79 20.97 -5.80
N TYR A 133 6.89 20.73 -6.50
CA TYR A 133 7.61 19.46 -6.51
C TYR A 133 9.08 19.74 -6.26
N LEU A 134 9.65 19.15 -5.20
CA LEU A 134 11.01 19.40 -4.74
C LEU A 134 11.70 18.07 -4.48
N GLU A 135 12.98 18.01 -4.84
CA GLU A 135 13.93 16.95 -4.45
C GLU A 135 14.87 17.52 -3.39
N VAL A 136 15.16 16.75 -2.35
CA VAL A 136 16.01 17.14 -1.20
C VAL A 136 17.29 16.34 -1.21
#